data_AF-A0A4Q3ERR0-F1
#
_entry.id   AF-A0A4Q3ERR0-F1
#
_cell.length_a   1.000
_cell.length_b   1.000
_cell.length_c   1.000
_cell.angle_alpha   90.00
_cell.angle_beta   90.00
_cell.angle_gamma   90.00
#
_symmetry.space_group_name_H-M   'P 1'
#
loop_
_entity.id
_entity.type
_entity.pdbx_description
1 polymer ?
#
loop_
_entity_poly.entity_id
_entity_poly.type
_entity_poly.pdbx_seq_one_letter_code
_entity_poly.pdbx_strand_id
1 'polypeptide(L)'
;MADKSVEKPNLDLEPDSYNFIKKFIGCTDNDDFITLDSWVNSSGVNSGDLLLQMDIEGAEFAALINISNALLKRFRVLVFEFHHLDEFWNPRFFNVAELAFNKLLETHTCVHIHPNNCCGTETKFGLEIPKMAEFTFLRNDRIKSREFATTFPHPLDVDNEGKASLILPQCWYKKV
;
A
#
# COMPACT_ATOMS: atom_id res chain seq x y z
N MET A 1 2.56 12.40 9.04
CA MET A 1 2.14 12.41 7.62
C MET A 1 3.18 13.13 6.78
N ALA A 2 3.35 12.72 5.53
CA ALA A 2 4.23 13.37 4.56
C ALA A 2 3.44 13.60 3.27
N ASP A 3 3.16 14.85 2.93
CA ASP A 3 2.47 15.23 1.70
C ASP A 3 2.86 16.66 1.32
N LYS A 4 3.38 16.86 0.12
CA LYS A 4 3.79 18.19 -0.36
C LYS A 4 2.64 18.96 -1.02
N SER A 5 1.57 18.28 -1.42
CA SER A 5 0.45 18.85 -2.17
C SER A 5 -0.46 19.75 -1.32
N VAL A 6 -0.40 19.59 0.01
CA VAL A 6 -1.18 20.38 0.97
C VAL A 6 -0.29 21.19 1.91
N GLU A 7 -0.82 22.29 2.44
CA GLU A 7 -0.12 23.08 3.46
C GLU A 7 -0.13 22.40 4.83
N LYS A 8 -1.20 21.66 5.13
CA LYS A 8 -1.39 20.91 6.38
C LYS A 8 -2.40 19.78 6.19
N PRO A 9 -2.40 18.78 7.08
CA PRO A 9 -3.45 17.76 7.14
C PRO A 9 -4.84 18.37 7.32
N ASN A 10 -5.84 17.81 6.65
CA ASN A 10 -7.24 18.10 6.91
C ASN A 10 -7.77 17.19 8.03
N LEU A 11 -7.26 17.39 9.24
CA LEU A 11 -7.62 16.62 10.43
C LEU A 11 -8.27 17.53 11.46
N ASP A 12 -9.37 17.07 12.06
CA ASP A 12 -9.97 17.68 13.25
C ASP A 12 -9.26 17.18 14.51
N LEU A 13 -7.96 17.47 14.59
CA LEU A 13 -7.08 17.08 15.70
C LEU A 13 -6.23 18.27 16.13
N GLU A 14 -5.88 18.30 17.41
CA GLU A 14 -4.94 19.29 17.93
C GLU A 14 -3.58 19.18 17.22
N PRO A 15 -2.90 20.29 16.89
CA PRO A 15 -1.65 20.29 16.13
C PRO A 15 -0.55 19.39 16.72
N ASP A 16 -0.48 19.28 18.05
CA ASP A 16 0.53 18.44 18.74
C ASP A 16 0.20 16.94 18.70
N SER A 17 -0.96 16.55 18.18
CA SER A 17 -1.39 15.15 18.04
C SER A 17 -0.82 14.48 16.80
N TYR A 18 -0.20 15.25 15.89
CA TYR A 18 0.40 14.71 14.67
C TYR A 18 1.68 15.44 14.29
N ASN A 19 2.55 14.74 13.58
CA ASN A 19 3.69 15.34 12.90
C ASN A 19 3.42 15.38 11.41
N PHE A 20 3.62 16.53 10.77
CA PHE A 20 3.47 16.73 9.33
C PHE A 20 4.75 17.27 8.72
N ILE A 21 5.14 16.72 7.58
CA ILE A 21 6.21 17.24 6.75
C ILE A 21 5.68 17.49 5.34
N LYS A 22 5.95 18.69 4.81
CA LYS A 22 5.53 19.09 3.46
C LYS A 22 6.51 18.60 2.39
N LYS A 23 6.61 17.27 2.25
CA LYS A 23 7.46 16.57 1.26
C LYS A 23 6.72 15.35 0.73
N PHE A 24 7.00 14.98 -0.52
CA PHE A 24 6.58 13.70 -1.08
C PHE A 24 7.49 12.58 -0.59
N ILE A 25 6.95 11.37 -0.48
CA ILE A 25 7.78 10.17 -0.31
C ILE A 25 8.46 9.85 -1.64
N GLY A 26 9.76 9.61 -1.62
CA GLY A 26 10.55 9.34 -2.83
C GLY A 26 11.74 8.42 -2.61
N CYS A 27 12.58 8.33 -3.65
CA CYS A 27 13.80 7.52 -3.63
C CYS A 27 15.04 8.28 -3.11
N THR A 28 14.94 9.60 -2.94
CA THR A 28 16.04 10.46 -2.49
C THR A 28 15.52 11.53 -1.54
N ASP A 29 16.42 12.07 -0.73
CA ASP A 29 16.16 13.25 0.08
C ASP A 29 16.60 14.51 -0.70
N ASN A 30 15.69 15.46 -0.88
CA ASN A 30 15.95 16.78 -1.47
C ASN A 30 14.89 17.77 -0.99
N ASP A 31 14.76 18.96 -1.60
CA ASP A 31 13.79 19.98 -1.18
C ASP A 31 12.33 19.51 -1.25
N ASP A 32 12.01 18.62 -2.19
CA ASP A 32 10.65 18.16 -2.47
C ASP A 32 10.37 16.76 -1.93
N PHE A 33 11.38 15.91 -1.86
CA PHE A 33 11.26 14.49 -1.51
C PHE A 33 11.96 14.13 -0.21
N ILE A 34 11.44 13.11 0.46
CA ILE A 34 12.06 12.42 1.58
C ILE A 34 11.88 10.90 1.41
N THR A 35 12.91 10.12 1.73
CA THR A 35 12.79 8.66 1.78
C THR A 35 12.02 8.21 3.02
N LEU A 36 11.38 7.04 2.97
CA LEU A 36 10.71 6.48 4.16
C LEU A 36 11.67 6.30 5.33
N ASP A 37 12.90 5.86 5.06
CA ASP A 37 13.96 5.72 6.05
C ASP A 37 14.27 7.05 6.75
N SER A 38 14.55 8.11 5.98
CA SER A 38 14.83 9.43 6.54
C SER A 38 13.63 10.01 7.28
N TRP A 39 12.41 9.83 6.77
CA TRP A 39 11.20 10.31 7.42
C TRP A 39 10.91 9.63 8.75
N VAL A 40 11.02 8.30 8.82
CA VAL A 40 10.83 7.57 10.09
C VAL A 40 11.94 7.92 11.07
N ASN A 41 13.19 8.02 10.61
CA ASN A 41 14.30 8.43 11.48
C ASN A 41 14.12 9.85 12.05
N SER A 42 13.56 10.79 11.26
CA SER A 42 13.30 12.16 11.74
C SER A 42 12.13 12.26 12.71
N SER A 43 11.28 11.22 12.82
CA SER A 43 10.11 11.23 13.71
C SER A 43 10.43 11.03 15.20
N GLY A 44 11.66 10.59 15.53
CA GLY A 44 12.05 10.22 16.89
C GLY A 44 11.55 8.84 17.35
N VAL A 45 10.81 8.10 16.52
CA VAL A 45 10.34 6.74 16.83
C VAL A 45 11.44 5.71 16.57
N ASN A 46 12.26 5.48 17.59
CA ASN A 46 13.48 4.65 17.48
C ASN A 46 13.28 3.15 17.74
N SER A 47 12.15 2.74 18.31
CA SER A 47 11.90 1.34 18.69
C SER A 47 10.44 0.95 18.54
N GLY A 48 10.17 -0.36 18.58
CA GLY A 48 8.83 -0.90 18.52
C GLY A 48 8.35 -1.21 17.10
N ASP A 49 7.17 -1.83 17.06
CA ASP A 49 6.47 -2.16 15.82
C ASP A 49 5.72 -0.93 15.30
N LEU A 50 5.78 -0.72 13.99
CA LEU A 50 5.13 0.39 13.30
C LEU A 50 3.91 -0.08 12.51
N LEU A 51 3.03 0.87 12.17
CA LEU A 51 2.00 0.72 11.15
C LEU A 51 2.26 1.75 10.07
N LEU A 52 2.22 1.34 8.81
CA LEU A 52 2.25 2.25 7.66
C LEU A 52 0.89 2.20 6.96
N GLN A 53 0.36 3.37 6.65
CA GLN A 53 -0.67 3.54 5.63
C GLN A 53 -0.07 4.41 4.52
N MET A 54 -0.20 3.98 3.27
CA MET A 54 0.37 4.66 2.12
C MET A 54 -0.62 4.64 0.97
N ASP A 55 -0.95 5.84 0.54
CA ASP A 55 -1.68 6.16 -0.68
C ASP A 55 -0.95 7.40 -1.21
N ILE A 56 -0.18 7.22 -2.29
CA ILE A 56 0.71 8.25 -2.84
C ILE A 56 0.67 8.24 -4.38
N GLU A 57 -0.51 7.95 -4.95
CA GLU A 57 -0.85 8.20 -6.35
C GLU A 57 0.14 7.58 -7.36
N GLY A 58 0.58 6.33 -7.11
CA GLY A 58 1.46 5.58 -8.01
C GLY A 58 2.93 5.52 -7.60
N ALA A 59 3.34 6.32 -6.59
CA ALA A 59 4.71 6.28 -6.08
C ALA A 59 4.98 5.10 -5.13
N GLU A 60 3.99 4.24 -4.85
CA GLU A 60 4.09 3.15 -3.86
C GLU A 60 5.19 2.16 -4.23
N PHE A 61 5.29 1.77 -5.52
CA PHE A 61 6.26 0.79 -5.99
C PHE A 61 7.71 1.28 -5.80
N ALA A 62 7.97 2.54 -6.14
CA ALA A 62 9.29 3.14 -5.98
C ALA A 62 9.67 3.29 -4.50
N ALA A 63 8.72 3.73 -3.66
CA ALA A 63 8.90 3.82 -2.21
C ALA A 63 9.21 2.45 -1.58
N LEU A 64 8.49 1.41 -2.01
CA LEU A 64 8.66 0.03 -1.54
C LEU A 64 9.97 -0.61 -2.03
N ILE A 65 10.46 -0.27 -3.23
CA ILE A 65 11.79 -0.68 -3.68
C ILE A 65 12.87 0.04 -2.86
N ASN A 66 12.68 1.33 -2.55
CA ASN A 66 13.70 2.15 -1.89
C ASN A 66 13.84 1.90 -0.38
N ILE A 67 12.75 1.60 0.33
CA ILE A 67 12.76 1.39 1.79
C ILE A 67 13.80 0.34 2.22
N SER A 68 14.56 0.58 3.29
CA SER A 68 15.53 -0.41 3.75
C SER A 68 14.85 -1.68 4.30
N ASN A 69 15.50 -2.83 4.17
CA ASN A 69 15.02 -4.08 4.79
C ASN A 69 14.92 -3.97 6.32
N ALA A 70 15.75 -3.13 6.94
CA ALA A 70 15.71 -2.88 8.37
C ALA A 70 14.40 -2.14 8.75
N LEU A 71 14.06 -1.06 8.05
CA LEU A 71 12.83 -0.33 8.29
C LEU A 71 11.59 -1.14 7.89
N LEU A 72 11.60 -1.81 6.73
CA LEU A 72 10.48 -2.63 6.28
C LEU A 72 10.08 -3.67 7.35
N LYS A 73 11.05 -4.34 7.98
CA LYS A 73 10.80 -5.30 9.07
C LYS A 73 10.27 -4.67 10.35
N ARG A 74 10.39 -3.36 10.57
CA ARG A 74 9.80 -2.68 11.73
C ARG A 74 8.29 -2.50 11.60
N PHE A 75 7.78 -2.41 10.38
CA PHE A 75 6.34 -2.37 10.17
C PHE A 75 5.75 -3.75 10.51
N ARG A 76 4.81 -3.77 11.45
CA ARG A 76 4.02 -4.97 11.74
C ARG A 76 2.89 -5.10 10.73
N VAL A 77 2.26 -3.97 10.42
CA VAL A 77 1.14 -3.86 9.50
C VAL A 77 1.48 -2.80 8.47
N LEU A 78 1.22 -3.13 7.21
CA LEU A 78 1.32 -2.21 6.10
C LEU A 78 -0.03 -2.17 5.39
N VAL A 79 -0.53 -0.98 5.11
CA VAL A 79 -1.74 -0.74 4.31
C VAL A 79 -1.31 0.12 3.12
N PHE A 80 -1.54 -0.38 1.91
CA PHE A 80 -1.21 0.32 0.67
C PHE A 80 -2.44 0.43 -0.21
N GLU A 81 -2.74 1.60 -0.76
CA GLU A 81 -3.53 1.68 -1.99
C GLU A 81 -2.58 1.61 -3.18
N PHE A 82 -2.56 0.46 -3.87
CA PHE A 82 -1.73 0.34 -5.06
C PHE A 82 -2.48 0.91 -6.27
N HIS A 83 -1.88 1.94 -6.85
CA HIS A 83 -2.36 2.60 -8.05
C HIS A 83 -1.85 1.88 -9.32
N HIS A 84 -2.56 2.06 -10.45
CA HIS A 84 -2.14 1.58 -11.78
C HIS A 84 -1.90 0.07 -11.89
N LEU A 85 -2.68 -0.75 -11.17
CA LEU A 85 -2.57 -2.22 -11.26
C LEU A 85 -2.89 -2.74 -12.67
N ASP A 86 -3.71 -2.02 -13.45
CA ASP A 86 -3.95 -2.32 -14.86
C ASP A 86 -2.68 -2.22 -15.74
N GLU A 87 -1.66 -1.48 -15.30
CA GLU A 87 -0.35 -1.47 -15.98
C GLU A 87 0.44 -2.78 -15.79
N PHE A 88 -0.06 -3.78 -15.06
CA PHE A 88 0.54 -5.13 -15.06
C PHE A 88 0.58 -5.77 -16.46
N TRP A 89 -0.25 -5.30 -17.40
CA TRP A 89 -0.17 -5.70 -18.80
C TRP A 89 1.02 -5.10 -19.56
N ASN A 90 1.68 -4.09 -19.00
CA ASN A 90 2.89 -3.48 -19.54
C ASN A 90 4.12 -4.20 -18.97
N PRO A 91 4.90 -4.94 -19.79
CA PRO A 91 6.00 -5.76 -19.29
C PRO A 91 7.07 -4.98 -18.51
N ARG A 92 7.29 -3.69 -18.84
CA ARG A 92 8.29 -2.88 -18.13
C ARG A 92 7.80 -2.51 -16.74
N PHE A 93 6.53 -2.12 -16.63
CA PHE A 93 5.93 -1.82 -15.34
C PHE A 93 5.80 -3.08 -14.49
N PHE A 94 5.36 -4.19 -15.10
CA PHE A 94 5.27 -5.48 -14.42
C PHE A 94 6.58 -5.89 -13.75
N ASN A 95 7.72 -5.73 -14.44
CA ASN A 95 9.04 -6.02 -13.83
C ASN A 95 9.33 -5.16 -12.59
N VAL A 96 8.93 -3.88 -12.59
CA VAL A 96 9.10 -3.00 -11.42
C VAL A 96 8.17 -3.43 -10.29
N ALA A 97 6.90 -3.68 -10.60
CA ALA A 97 5.92 -4.15 -9.63
C ALA A 97 6.32 -5.49 -9.01
N GLU A 98 6.79 -6.44 -9.82
CA GLU A 98 7.29 -7.74 -9.39
C GLU A 98 8.46 -7.59 -8.40
N LEU A 99 9.44 -6.71 -8.68
CA LEU A 99 10.54 -6.44 -7.75
C LEU A 99 10.05 -5.89 -6.41
N ALA A 100 9.09 -4.96 -6.45
CA ALA A 100 8.51 -4.35 -5.25
C ALA A 100 7.76 -5.39 -4.41
N PHE A 101 6.88 -6.18 -5.04
CA PHE A 101 6.13 -7.24 -4.36
C PHE A 101 7.02 -8.37 -3.87
N ASN A 102 8.00 -8.83 -4.65
CA ASN A 102 8.94 -9.86 -4.20
C ASN A 102 9.64 -9.44 -2.91
N LYS A 103 10.15 -8.19 -2.85
CA LYS A 103 10.78 -7.64 -1.65
C LYS A 103 9.80 -7.56 -0.45
N LEU A 104 8.59 -7.08 -0.68
CA LEU A 104 7.56 -7.00 0.36
C LEU A 104 7.21 -8.38 0.94
N LEU A 105 7.03 -9.35 0.04
CA LEU A 105 6.59 -10.71 0.38
C LEU A 105 7.66 -11.54 1.09
N GLU A 106 8.94 -11.14 1.06
CA GLU A 106 9.98 -11.76 1.89
C GLU A 106 9.68 -11.64 3.40
N THR A 107 9.00 -10.57 3.81
CA THR A 107 8.83 -10.22 5.22
C THR A 107 7.37 -10.10 5.65
N HIS A 108 6.45 -9.93 4.71
CA HIS A 108 5.02 -9.78 4.98
C HIS A 108 4.17 -10.70 4.11
N THR A 109 2.95 -10.99 4.55
CA THR A 109 1.94 -11.71 3.76
C THR A 109 0.75 -10.79 3.57
N CYS A 110 0.21 -10.73 2.35
CA CYS A 110 -1.06 -10.06 2.09
C CYS A 110 -2.18 -10.81 2.81
N VAL A 111 -2.91 -10.13 3.69
CA VAL A 111 -4.00 -10.72 4.50
C VAL A 111 -5.37 -10.19 4.10
N HIS A 112 -5.43 -9.12 3.32
CA HIS A 112 -6.67 -8.52 2.86
C HIS A 112 -6.44 -7.68 1.60
N ILE A 113 -7.41 -7.71 0.67
CA ILE A 113 -7.45 -6.92 -0.54
C ILE A 113 -8.88 -6.41 -0.72
N HIS A 114 -9.06 -5.11 -0.90
CA HIS A 114 -10.32 -4.48 -1.21
C HIS A 114 -10.17 -3.62 -2.48
N PRO A 115 -10.77 -4.02 -3.62
CA PRO A 115 -10.73 -3.22 -4.84
C PRO A 115 -11.39 -1.85 -4.66
N ASN A 116 -10.73 -0.77 -5.12
CA ASN A 116 -11.33 0.56 -5.08
C ASN A 116 -12.39 0.67 -6.19
N ASN A 117 -13.62 1.02 -5.79
CA ASN A 117 -14.78 1.08 -6.69
C ASN A 117 -14.83 2.35 -7.58
N CYS A 118 -13.83 3.24 -7.51
CA CYS A 118 -13.79 4.46 -8.32
C CYS A 118 -13.65 4.18 -9.83
N CYS A 119 -12.87 3.15 -10.18
CA CYS A 119 -12.15 3.14 -11.44
C CYS A 119 -12.31 1.82 -12.25
N GLY A 120 -12.93 0.82 -11.63
CA GLY A 120 -13.29 -0.45 -12.25
C GLY A 120 -12.12 -1.40 -12.47
N THR A 121 -12.30 -2.33 -13.40
CA THR A 121 -11.34 -3.39 -13.74
C THR A 121 -10.94 -3.36 -15.20
N GLU A 122 -9.82 -3.99 -15.54
CA GLU A 122 -9.45 -4.35 -16.90
C GLU A 122 -9.32 -5.88 -17.02
N THR A 123 -9.94 -6.46 -18.06
CA THR A 123 -9.88 -7.91 -18.31
C THR A 123 -9.09 -8.21 -19.58
N LYS A 124 -8.03 -9.01 -19.47
CA LYS A 124 -7.29 -9.58 -20.61
C LYS A 124 -6.89 -11.02 -20.31
N PHE A 125 -6.88 -11.88 -21.33
CA PHE A 125 -6.44 -13.28 -21.24
C PHE A 125 -7.10 -14.08 -20.09
N GLY A 126 -8.37 -13.78 -19.76
CA GLY A 126 -9.09 -14.45 -18.68
C GLY A 126 -8.73 -14.00 -17.26
N LEU A 127 -7.87 -12.98 -17.11
CA LEU A 127 -7.57 -12.33 -15.84
C LEU A 127 -8.26 -10.98 -15.77
N GLU A 128 -8.93 -10.72 -14.66
CA GLU A 128 -9.55 -9.44 -14.33
C GLU A 128 -8.74 -8.76 -13.23
N ILE A 129 -8.28 -7.54 -13.52
CA ILE A 129 -7.40 -6.75 -12.64
C ILE A 129 -8.12 -5.46 -12.28
N PRO A 130 -8.42 -5.19 -10.99
CA PRO A 130 -8.88 -3.88 -10.57
C PRO A 130 -7.80 -2.85 -10.85
N LYS A 131 -8.16 -1.65 -11.31
CA LYS A 131 -7.15 -0.61 -11.60
C LYS A 131 -6.43 -0.13 -10.35
N MET A 132 -7.13 -0.13 -9.22
CA MET A 132 -6.62 0.24 -7.90
C MET A 132 -7.27 -0.64 -6.84
N ALA A 133 -6.50 -0.97 -5.81
CA ALA A 133 -7.01 -1.73 -4.68
C ALA A 133 -6.18 -1.44 -3.43
N GLU A 134 -6.85 -1.48 -2.28
CA GLU A 134 -6.24 -1.39 -0.97
C GLU A 134 -5.79 -2.79 -0.52
N PHE A 135 -4.55 -2.90 -0.07
CA PHE A 135 -3.94 -4.15 0.40
C PHE A 135 -3.46 -3.97 1.83
N THR A 136 -3.83 -4.90 2.70
CA THR A 136 -3.22 -5.02 4.03
C THR A 136 -2.23 -6.18 4.04
N PHE A 137 -1.05 -5.92 4.56
CA PHE A 137 -0.01 -6.91 4.80
C PHE A 137 0.32 -7.01 6.28
N LEU A 138 0.50 -8.25 6.75
CA LEU A 138 0.93 -8.56 8.10
C LEU A 138 2.34 -9.16 8.06
N ARG A 139 3.23 -8.69 8.95
CA ARG A 139 4.59 -9.23 9.06
C ARG A 139 4.55 -10.72 9.40
N ASN A 140 5.39 -11.50 8.71
CA ASN A 140 5.33 -12.96 8.71
C ASN A 140 5.48 -13.59 10.10
N ASP A 141 6.27 -12.98 11.00
CA ASP A 141 6.46 -13.43 12.39
C ASP A 141 5.20 -13.32 13.26
N ARG A 142 4.16 -12.62 12.80
CA ARG A 142 2.87 -12.48 13.50
C ARG A 142 1.81 -13.47 13.03
N ILE A 143 2.08 -14.24 11.98
CA ILE A 143 1.13 -15.19 11.39
C ILE A 143 1.29 -16.54 12.06
N LYS A 144 0.22 -17.02 12.74
CA LYS A 144 0.20 -18.34 13.40
C LYS A 144 -0.36 -19.45 12.53
N SER A 145 -1.32 -19.11 11.67
CA SER A 145 -1.99 -20.01 10.73
C SER A 145 -2.39 -19.24 9.48
N ARG A 146 -2.62 -19.96 8.37
CA ARG A 146 -3.02 -19.39 7.08
C ARG A 146 -4.20 -20.17 6.54
N GLU A 147 -5.24 -19.44 6.17
CA GLU A 147 -6.43 -19.98 5.50
C GLU A 147 -6.84 -19.00 4.40
N PHE A 148 -7.46 -19.51 3.34
CA PHE A 148 -7.98 -18.67 2.28
C PHE A 148 -9.30 -18.04 2.71
N ALA A 149 -9.44 -16.74 2.50
CA ALA A 149 -10.73 -16.07 2.62
C ALA A 149 -11.70 -16.59 1.55
N THR A 150 -12.96 -16.78 1.93
CA THR A 150 -14.03 -17.29 1.04
C THR A 150 -15.13 -16.27 0.78
N THR A 151 -15.08 -15.13 1.47
CA THR A 151 -16.12 -14.09 1.44
C THR A 151 -15.49 -12.78 0.99
N PHE A 152 -16.02 -12.24 -0.11
CA PHE A 152 -15.61 -10.97 -0.71
C PHE A 152 -16.88 -10.22 -1.15
N PRO A 153 -17.05 -8.93 -0.82
CA PRO A 153 -16.19 -8.14 0.07
C PRO A 153 -16.24 -8.67 1.50
N HIS A 154 -15.24 -8.31 2.30
CA HIS A 154 -15.27 -8.58 3.74
C HIS A 154 -16.33 -7.65 4.39
N PRO A 155 -17.03 -8.08 5.47
CA PRO A 155 -18.12 -7.27 6.06
C PRO A 155 -17.73 -5.90 6.63
N LEU A 156 -16.42 -5.65 6.80
CA LEU A 156 -15.88 -4.37 7.26
C LEU A 156 -15.35 -3.50 6.11
N ASP A 157 -15.43 -3.99 4.87
CA ASP A 157 -15.02 -3.21 3.71
C ASP A 157 -16.00 -2.07 3.50
N VAL A 158 -15.45 -0.91 3.16
CA VAL A 158 -16.23 0.29 2.87
C VAL A 158 -15.79 0.80 1.51
N ASP A 159 -16.76 0.97 0.62
CA ASP A 159 -16.54 1.54 -0.70
C ASP A 159 -16.05 2.99 -0.62
N ASN A 160 -15.10 3.34 -1.49
CA ASN A 160 -14.52 4.68 -1.56
C ASN A 160 -15.52 5.71 -2.10
N GLU A 161 -16.28 5.34 -3.13
CA GLU A 161 -17.29 6.20 -3.75
C GLU A 161 -18.72 5.65 -3.60
N GLY A 162 -19.73 6.49 -3.80
CA GLY A 162 -21.15 6.07 -3.93
C GLY A 162 -21.47 5.29 -5.22
N LYS A 163 -20.47 4.62 -5.81
CA LYS A 163 -20.58 3.71 -6.96
C LYS A 163 -20.88 2.29 -6.47
N ALA A 164 -21.19 1.38 -7.40
CA ALA A 164 -21.39 -0.03 -7.06
C ALA A 164 -20.09 -0.66 -6.53
N SER A 165 -20.19 -1.48 -5.49
CA SER A 165 -19.05 -2.18 -4.90
C SER A 165 -18.35 -3.07 -5.93
N LEU A 166 -17.02 -3.07 -5.89
CA LEU A 166 -16.21 -3.90 -6.78
C LEU A 166 -15.76 -5.16 -6.05
N ILE A 167 -16.23 -6.32 -6.51
CA ILE A 167 -15.88 -7.61 -5.91
C ILE A 167 -14.47 -8.01 -6.35
N LEU A 168 -13.63 -8.46 -5.41
CA LEU A 168 -12.31 -8.99 -5.75
C LEU A 168 -12.43 -10.14 -6.77
N PRO A 169 -11.79 -10.05 -7.95
CA PRO A 169 -11.92 -11.09 -8.96
C PRO A 169 -11.33 -12.43 -8.51
N GLN A 170 -11.93 -13.53 -8.94
CA GLN A 170 -11.56 -14.88 -8.48
C GLN A 170 -10.09 -15.24 -8.72
N CYS A 171 -9.47 -14.72 -9.79
CA CYS A 171 -8.08 -14.96 -10.12
C CYS A 171 -7.08 -14.49 -9.06
N TRP A 172 -7.50 -13.63 -8.12
CA TRP A 172 -6.64 -13.12 -7.04
C TRP A 172 -6.53 -14.06 -5.83
N TYR A 173 -7.50 -14.96 -5.64
CA TYR A 173 -7.56 -15.80 -4.43
C TYR A 173 -7.89 -17.28 -4.70
N LYS A 174 -8.21 -17.64 -5.95
CA LYS A 174 -8.39 -19.02 -6.41
C LYS A 174 -7.57 -19.26 -7.66
N LYS A 175 -6.94 -20.43 -7.74
CA LYS A 175 -6.33 -20.88 -9.00
C LYS A 175 -7.43 -21.02 -10.04
N VAL A 176 -7.28 -20.30 -11.15
CA VAL A 176 -8.08 -20.42 -12.37
C VAL A 176 -7.54 -21.57 -13.21
#